data_AF-A0A0C2V5K3-F1
#
_entry.id   AF-A0A0C2V5K3-F1
#
_cell.length_a   1.000
_cell.length_b   1.000
_cell.length_c   1.000
_cell.angle_alpha   90.00
_cell.angle_beta   90.00
_cell.angle_gamma   90.00
#
_symmetry.space_group_name_H-M   'P 1'
#
loop_
_entity.id
_entity.type
_entity.pdbx_description
1 polymer ?
#
loop_
_entity_poly.entity_id
_entity_poly.type
_entity_poly.pdbx_seq_one_letter_code
_entity_poly.pdbx_strand_id
1 'polypeptide(L)'
;MSQTLVQVAEAAETMRANAEQMLHQAKTTDGLSNAVASAAVEASSNVSKVAAAAEQLTASIQEIQRQVADSSRMAADATSEATQTNTRIAGLAEAATRIGEVIELIQQIAEQTNLLALNATIEAARAGEAGKGFAVVANEVKNLANQTARATQDITAQVGDIQAASRDAVDSIGGIATTISAINDISATISHAVAEQGQATQEIARSVDQAAQRTGEVSEKIETVRDASGATGTAAQAVLGDADGLARQARDVKAKVEGFLSAMRQA
;
A
#
# COMPACT_ATOMS: atom_id res chain seq x y z
N MET A 1 -53.77 48.41 -50.27
CA MET A 1 -54.57 47.65 -49.28
C MET A 1 -54.50 46.14 -49.48
N SER A 2 -54.84 45.60 -50.67
CA SER A 2 -54.74 44.14 -50.91
C SER A 2 -53.33 43.58 -50.69
N GLN A 3 -52.30 44.24 -51.23
CA GLN A 3 -50.89 43.84 -51.05
C GLN A 3 -50.42 43.86 -49.59
N THR A 4 -50.87 44.84 -48.80
CA THR A 4 -50.51 44.96 -47.37
C THR A 4 -51.13 43.84 -46.53
N LEU A 5 -52.37 43.43 -46.84
CA LEU A 5 -53.01 42.31 -46.14
C LEU A 5 -52.37 40.97 -46.46
N VAL A 6 -51.89 40.79 -47.70
CA VAL A 6 -51.10 39.61 -48.09
C VAL A 6 -49.78 39.57 -47.31
N GLN A 7 -49.07 40.70 -47.22
CA GLN A 7 -47.83 40.79 -46.44
C GLN A 7 -48.03 40.50 -44.94
N VAL A 8 -49.14 40.97 -44.34
CA VAL A 8 -49.46 40.67 -42.93
C VAL A 8 -49.76 39.19 -42.73
N ALA A 9 -50.48 38.55 -43.66
CA ALA A 9 -50.75 37.12 -43.59
C ALA A 9 -49.48 36.28 -43.75
N GLU A 10 -48.58 36.64 -44.67
CA GLU A 10 -47.28 35.99 -44.86
C GLU A 10 -46.37 36.17 -43.62
N ALA A 11 -46.36 37.37 -43.03
CA ALA A 11 -45.62 37.63 -41.79
C ALA A 11 -46.18 36.82 -40.61
N ALA A 12 -47.51 36.69 -40.50
CA ALA A 12 -48.15 35.87 -39.48
C ALA A 12 -47.80 34.38 -39.65
N GLU A 13 -47.80 33.86 -40.88
CA GLU A 13 -47.40 32.47 -41.15
C GLU A 13 -45.92 32.24 -40.82
N THR A 14 -45.06 33.22 -41.11
CA THR A 14 -43.63 33.17 -40.73
C THR A 14 -43.45 33.17 -39.22
N MET A 15 -44.19 34.02 -38.49
CA MET A 15 -44.18 34.03 -37.02
C MET A 15 -44.66 32.71 -36.44
N ARG A 16 -45.71 32.11 -37.02
CA ARG A 16 -46.24 30.80 -36.64
C ARG A 16 -45.16 29.72 -36.76
N ALA A 17 -44.51 29.63 -37.92
CA ALA A 17 -43.43 28.67 -38.16
C ALA A 17 -42.25 28.86 -37.19
N ASN A 18 -41.83 30.10 -36.95
CA ASN A 18 -40.76 30.40 -35.99
C ASN A 18 -41.14 30.00 -34.56
N ALA A 19 -42.38 30.26 -34.13
CA ALA A 19 -42.88 29.87 -32.82
C ALA A 19 -42.95 28.35 -32.65
N GLU A 20 -43.41 27.62 -33.68
CA GLU A 20 -43.39 26.14 -33.67
C GLU A 20 -41.97 25.59 -33.54
N GLN A 21 -41.01 26.19 -34.25
CA GLN A 21 -39.60 25.82 -34.13
C GLN A 21 -39.04 26.10 -32.73
N MET A 22 -39.37 27.26 -32.14
CA MET A 22 -38.98 27.60 -30.77
C MET A 22 -39.57 26.63 -29.74
N LEU A 23 -40.84 26.24 -29.89
CA LEU A 23 -41.48 25.22 -29.03
C LEU A 23 -40.74 23.88 -29.11
N HIS A 24 -40.42 23.44 -30.33
CA HIS A 24 -39.67 22.20 -30.53
C HIS A 24 -38.28 22.26 -29.88
N GLN A 25 -37.57 23.38 -30.04
CA GLN A 25 -36.26 23.57 -29.46
C GLN A 25 -36.30 23.65 -27.93
N ALA A 26 -37.25 24.38 -27.36
CA ALA A 26 -37.46 24.44 -25.91
C ALA A 26 -37.72 23.05 -25.30
N LYS A 27 -38.60 22.25 -25.93
CA LYS A 27 -38.88 20.88 -25.49
C LYS A 27 -37.65 19.96 -25.58
N THR A 28 -36.85 20.13 -26.62
CA THR A 28 -35.60 19.38 -26.79
C THR A 28 -34.59 19.75 -25.71
N THR A 29 -34.42 21.04 -25.43
CA THR A 29 -33.54 21.51 -24.35
C THR A 29 -34.00 21.05 -22.97
N ASP A 30 -35.31 21.03 -22.68
CA ASP A 30 -35.83 20.46 -21.42
C ASP A 30 -35.49 18.97 -21.29
N GLY A 31 -35.67 18.19 -22.37
CA GLY A 31 -35.30 16.77 -22.40
C GLY A 31 -33.80 16.54 -22.15
N LEU A 32 -32.93 17.32 -22.79
CA LEU A 32 -31.48 17.27 -22.57
C LEU A 32 -31.10 17.71 -21.15
N SER A 33 -31.78 18.73 -20.61
CA SER A 33 -31.56 19.22 -19.25
C SER A 33 -31.87 18.15 -18.20
N ASN A 34 -32.95 17.38 -18.39
CA ASN A 34 -33.26 16.23 -17.55
C ASN A 34 -32.18 15.15 -17.61
N ALA A 35 -31.68 14.83 -18.80
CA ALA A 35 -30.63 13.84 -18.98
C ALA A 35 -29.33 14.27 -18.27
N VAL A 36 -28.94 15.53 -18.41
CA VAL A 36 -27.77 16.11 -17.72
C VAL A 36 -27.95 16.12 -16.20
N ALA A 37 -29.14 16.48 -15.70
CA ALA A 37 -29.43 16.45 -14.27
C ALA A 37 -29.30 15.03 -13.68
N SER A 38 -29.84 14.02 -14.38
CA SER A 38 -29.68 12.62 -13.98
C SER A 38 -28.21 12.18 -13.96
N ALA A 39 -27.44 12.55 -14.98
CA ALA A 39 -26.02 12.24 -15.05
C ALA A 39 -25.21 12.94 -13.94
N ALA A 40 -25.59 14.16 -13.55
CA ALA A 40 -24.98 14.87 -12.43
C ALA A 40 -25.25 14.17 -11.09
N VAL A 41 -26.47 13.68 -10.85
CA VAL A 41 -26.80 12.89 -9.65
C VAL A 41 -25.96 11.61 -9.58
N GLU A 42 -25.82 10.91 -10.70
CA GLU A 42 -24.98 9.70 -10.77
C GLU A 42 -23.50 10.03 -10.53
N ALA A 43 -22.99 11.11 -11.13
CA ALA A 43 -21.63 11.59 -10.91
C ALA A 43 -21.38 11.92 -9.43
N SER A 44 -22.32 12.60 -8.76
CA SER A 44 -22.23 12.94 -7.33
C SER A 44 -22.17 11.69 -6.45
N SER A 45 -23.00 10.68 -6.77
CA SER A 45 -22.96 9.37 -6.09
C SER A 45 -21.60 8.68 -6.27
N ASN A 46 -21.05 8.70 -7.49
CA ASN A 46 -19.73 8.11 -7.75
C ASN A 46 -18.60 8.85 -7.03
N VAL A 47 -18.61 10.18 -7.03
CA VAL A 47 -17.67 11.01 -6.28
C VAL A 47 -17.73 10.68 -4.78
N SER A 48 -18.94 10.51 -4.21
CA SER A 48 -19.11 10.12 -2.80
C SER A 48 -18.52 8.74 -2.48
N LYS A 49 -18.64 7.77 -3.41
CA LYS A 49 -18.01 6.45 -3.25
C LYS A 49 -16.48 6.54 -3.29
N VAL A 50 -15.92 7.37 -4.18
CA VAL A 50 -14.47 7.58 -4.25
C VAL A 50 -13.95 8.28 -3.00
N ALA A 51 -14.71 9.22 -2.43
CA ALA A 51 -14.39 9.86 -1.15
C ALA A 51 -14.24 8.83 -0.02
N ALA A 52 -15.25 7.97 0.14
CA ALA A 52 -15.22 6.90 1.14
C ALA A 52 -14.04 5.94 0.93
N ALA A 53 -13.73 5.58 -0.32
CA ALA A 53 -12.57 4.76 -0.64
C ALA A 53 -11.24 5.46 -0.27
N ALA A 54 -11.11 6.76 -0.51
CA ALA A 54 -9.92 7.54 -0.14
C ALA A 54 -9.74 7.64 1.39
N GLU A 55 -10.83 7.76 2.16
CA GLU A 55 -10.80 7.71 3.61
C GLU A 55 -10.34 6.33 4.12
N GLN A 56 -10.87 5.24 3.56
CA GLN A 56 -10.44 3.88 3.91
C GLN A 56 -8.97 3.62 3.56
N LEU A 57 -8.50 4.12 2.41
CA LEU A 57 -7.08 4.05 2.03
C LEU A 57 -6.21 4.83 3.01
N THR A 58 -6.64 6.01 3.46
CA THR A 58 -5.91 6.81 4.45
C THR A 58 -5.75 6.04 5.76
N ALA A 59 -6.82 5.42 6.27
CA ALA A 59 -6.76 4.59 7.47
C ALA A 59 -5.82 3.38 7.28
N SER A 60 -5.89 2.72 6.11
CA SER A 60 -5.02 1.57 5.80
C SER A 60 -3.54 1.97 5.72
N ILE A 61 -3.24 3.13 5.14
CA ILE A 61 -1.88 3.68 5.05
C ILE A 61 -1.33 3.96 6.45
N GLN A 62 -2.12 4.57 7.35
CA GLN A 62 -1.69 4.82 8.73
C GLN A 62 -1.40 3.51 9.49
N GLU A 63 -2.21 2.49 9.29
CA GLU A 63 -2.00 1.19 9.90
C GLU A 63 -0.74 0.51 9.36
N ILE A 64 -0.50 0.57 8.05
CA ILE A 64 0.73 0.04 7.44
C ILE A 64 1.96 0.79 7.99
N GLN A 65 1.91 2.12 8.11
CA GLN A 65 3.00 2.91 8.71
C GLN A 65 3.33 2.45 10.13
N ARG A 66 2.30 2.18 10.95
CA ARG A 66 2.46 1.66 12.32
C ARG A 66 3.13 0.28 12.29
N GLN A 67 2.65 -0.63 11.45
CA GLN A 67 3.20 -1.99 11.34
C GLN A 67 4.64 -2.01 10.83
N VAL A 68 4.99 -1.11 9.90
CA VAL A 68 6.35 -0.95 9.39
C VAL A 68 7.28 -0.44 10.49
N ALA A 69 6.85 0.55 11.27
CA ALA A 69 7.62 1.06 12.40
C ALA A 69 7.84 -0.03 13.48
N ASP A 70 6.82 -0.84 13.77
CA ASP A 70 6.94 -1.98 14.68
C ASP A 70 7.90 -3.04 14.14
N SER A 71 7.85 -3.33 12.83
CA SER A 71 8.77 -4.28 12.18
C SER A 71 10.22 -3.81 12.23
N SER A 72 10.49 -2.52 11.97
CA SER A 72 11.83 -1.94 12.12
C SER A 72 12.35 -2.02 13.56
N ARG A 73 11.48 -1.79 14.55
CA ARG A 73 11.84 -1.94 15.98
C ARG A 73 12.21 -3.39 16.31
N MET A 74 11.38 -4.34 15.90
CA MET A 74 11.63 -5.77 16.09
C MET A 74 12.93 -6.23 15.42
N ALA A 75 13.21 -5.73 14.20
CA ALA A 75 14.46 -6.02 13.51
C ALA A 75 15.68 -5.47 14.30
N ALA A 76 15.60 -4.24 14.80
CA ALA A 76 16.68 -3.65 15.60
C ALA A 76 16.92 -4.44 16.91
N ASP A 77 15.86 -4.84 17.60
CA ASP A 77 15.95 -5.66 18.81
C ASP A 77 16.59 -7.03 18.50
N ALA A 78 16.16 -7.68 17.43
CA ALA A 78 16.71 -8.97 16.99
C ALA A 78 18.20 -8.87 16.59
N THR A 79 18.62 -7.77 15.95
CA THR A 79 20.05 -7.50 15.67
C THR A 79 20.86 -7.36 16.97
N SER A 80 20.31 -6.69 17.98
CA SER A 80 20.96 -6.57 19.29
C SER A 80 21.10 -7.93 19.98
N GLU A 81 20.05 -8.74 19.95
CA GLU A 81 20.05 -10.09 20.53
C GLU A 81 21.03 -11.04 19.81
N ALA A 82 21.08 -10.99 18.47
CA ALA A 82 22.05 -11.73 17.68
C ALA A 82 23.49 -11.33 18.04
N THR A 83 23.75 -10.03 18.20
CA THR A 83 25.06 -9.50 18.61
C THR A 83 25.46 -10.00 20.00
N GLN A 84 24.56 -9.93 20.98
CA GLN A 84 24.82 -10.45 22.33
C GLN A 84 25.08 -11.96 22.34
N THR A 85 24.30 -12.71 21.56
CA THR A 85 24.48 -14.16 21.44
C THR A 85 25.83 -14.49 20.83
N ASN A 86 26.24 -13.76 19.79
CA ASN A 86 27.55 -13.90 19.18
C ASN A 86 28.70 -13.65 20.18
N THR A 87 28.59 -12.61 21.01
CA THR A 87 29.55 -12.34 22.09
C THR A 87 29.64 -13.48 23.11
N ARG A 88 28.50 -14.04 23.51
CA ARG A 88 28.46 -15.15 24.49
C ARG A 88 29.12 -16.42 23.92
N ILE A 89 28.87 -16.74 22.65
CA ILE A 89 29.46 -17.91 21.99
C ILE A 89 30.96 -17.70 21.74
N ALA A 90 31.38 -16.49 21.38
CA ALA A 90 32.81 -16.16 21.29
C ALA A 90 33.53 -16.39 22.64
N GLY A 91 32.89 -16.00 23.75
CA GLY A 91 33.40 -16.30 25.10
C GLY A 91 33.48 -17.79 25.41
N LEU A 92 32.52 -18.59 24.95
CA LEU A 92 32.55 -20.06 25.08
C LEU A 92 33.72 -20.66 24.28
N ALA A 93 33.96 -20.18 23.06
CA ALA A 93 35.08 -20.62 22.23
C ALA A 93 36.42 -20.33 22.91
N GLU A 94 36.59 -19.13 23.49
CA GLU A 94 37.79 -18.75 24.24
C GLU A 94 37.98 -19.61 25.51
N ALA A 95 36.89 -19.92 26.23
CA ALA A 95 36.94 -20.83 27.37
C ALA A 95 37.37 -22.25 26.95
N ALA A 96 36.84 -22.75 25.83
CA ALA A 96 37.23 -24.05 25.28
C ALA A 96 38.71 -24.08 24.85
N THR A 97 39.24 -22.99 24.29
CA THR A 97 40.69 -22.87 24.01
C THR A 97 41.53 -22.99 25.28
N ARG A 98 41.17 -22.25 26.34
CA ARG A 98 41.87 -22.33 27.63
C ARG A 98 41.82 -23.72 28.26
N ILE A 99 40.68 -24.41 28.15
CA ILE A 99 40.57 -25.81 28.61
C ILE A 99 41.53 -26.70 27.80
N GLY A 100 41.60 -26.52 26.48
CA GLY A 100 42.54 -27.23 25.62
C GLY A 100 44.00 -27.09 26.08
N GLU A 101 44.44 -25.86 26.39
CA GLU A 101 45.79 -25.57 26.90
C GLU A 101 46.08 -26.30 28.23
N VAL A 102 45.10 -26.34 29.14
CA VAL A 102 45.22 -27.06 30.42
C VAL A 102 45.28 -28.57 30.20
N ILE A 103 44.49 -29.12 29.29
CA ILE A 103 44.48 -30.55 28.97
C ILE A 103 45.82 -30.97 28.33
N GLU A 104 46.41 -30.14 27.48
CA GLU A 104 47.74 -30.37 26.91
C GLU A 104 48.82 -30.42 28.00
N LEU A 105 48.76 -29.53 29.00
CA LEU A 105 49.66 -29.58 30.15
C LEU A 105 49.47 -30.87 30.97
N ILE A 106 48.22 -31.31 31.21
CA ILE A 106 47.94 -32.55 31.95
C ILE A 106 48.46 -33.76 31.17
N GLN A 107 48.31 -33.78 29.84
CA GLN A 107 48.87 -34.81 28.97
C GLN A 107 50.40 -34.90 29.13
N GLN A 108 51.10 -33.76 29.10
CA GLN A 108 52.55 -33.70 29.32
C GLN A 108 52.96 -34.21 30.71
N ILE A 109 52.20 -33.84 31.76
CA ILE A 109 52.43 -34.33 33.13
C ILE A 109 52.22 -35.86 33.22
N ALA A 110 51.18 -36.40 32.58
CA ALA A 110 50.91 -37.83 32.55
C ALA A 110 52.03 -38.60 31.84
N GLU A 111 52.53 -38.10 30.72
CA GLU A 111 53.67 -38.69 29.98
C GLU A 111 54.96 -38.66 30.81
N GLN A 112 55.25 -37.54 31.47
CA GLN A 112 56.39 -37.42 32.38
C GLN A 112 56.27 -38.38 33.58
N THR A 113 55.07 -38.50 34.15
CA THR A 113 54.78 -39.40 35.27
C THR A 113 54.96 -40.87 34.84
N ASN A 114 54.51 -41.23 33.64
CA ASN A 114 54.72 -42.56 33.07
C ASN A 114 56.22 -42.87 32.87
N LEU A 115 57.01 -41.90 32.42
CA LEU A 115 58.47 -42.01 32.31
C LEU A 115 59.16 -42.19 33.67
N LEU A 116 58.75 -41.40 34.68
CA LEU A 116 59.26 -41.53 36.05
C LEU A 116 58.92 -42.90 36.66
N ALA A 117 57.68 -43.36 36.47
CA ALA A 117 57.22 -44.67 36.91
C ALA A 117 58.00 -45.80 36.24
N LEU A 118 58.27 -45.68 34.94
CA LEU A 118 59.11 -46.65 34.21
C LEU A 118 60.52 -46.73 34.78
N ASN A 119 61.16 -45.59 35.04
CA ASN A 119 62.48 -45.53 35.67
C ASN A 119 62.46 -46.16 37.08
N ALA A 120 61.40 -45.92 37.86
CA ALA A 120 61.22 -46.54 39.16
C ALA A 120 61.05 -48.07 39.07
N THR A 121 60.31 -48.58 38.08
CA THR A 121 60.19 -50.03 37.83
C THR A 121 61.53 -50.65 37.45
N ILE A 122 62.36 -49.97 36.66
CA ILE A 122 63.71 -50.42 36.30
C ILE A 122 64.60 -50.49 37.54
N GLU A 123 64.62 -49.46 38.38
CA GLU A 123 65.46 -49.44 39.57
C GLU A 123 64.98 -50.45 40.64
N ALA A 124 63.66 -50.66 40.76
CA ALA A 124 63.08 -51.69 41.61
C ALA A 124 63.49 -53.11 41.16
N ALA A 125 63.52 -53.37 39.85
CA ALA A 125 64.03 -54.63 39.31
C ALA A 125 65.53 -54.82 39.60
N ARG A 126 66.30 -53.72 39.59
CA ARG A 126 67.74 -53.72 39.90
C ARG A 126 68.03 -54.03 41.38
N ALA A 127 67.12 -53.65 42.29
CA ALA A 127 67.20 -53.94 43.72
C ALA A 127 66.82 -55.39 44.10
N GLY A 128 66.36 -56.21 43.15
CA GLY A 128 66.03 -57.63 43.38
C GLY A 128 64.85 -57.83 44.36
N GLU A 129 64.98 -58.79 45.30
CA GLU A 129 63.93 -59.10 46.28
C GLU A 129 63.53 -57.89 47.16
N ALA A 130 64.48 -57.00 47.48
CA ALA A 130 64.23 -55.81 48.30
C ALA A 130 63.35 -54.76 47.58
N GLY A 131 63.31 -54.79 46.24
CA GLY A 131 62.58 -53.84 45.41
C GLY A 131 61.13 -54.23 45.10
N LYS A 132 60.66 -55.44 45.48
CA LYS A 132 59.33 -55.95 45.08
C LYS A 132 58.16 -55.04 45.43
N GLY A 133 58.14 -54.48 46.65
CA GLY A 133 57.09 -53.54 47.07
C GLY A 133 57.11 -52.25 46.25
N PHE A 134 58.30 -51.75 45.92
CA PHE A 134 58.48 -50.55 45.10
C PHE A 134 58.08 -50.79 43.64
N ALA A 135 58.34 -51.98 43.11
CA ALA A 135 57.93 -52.38 41.76
C ALA A 135 56.39 -52.40 41.59
N VAL A 136 55.65 -52.82 42.63
CA VAL A 136 54.17 -52.79 42.61
C VAL A 136 53.67 -51.35 42.54
N VAL A 137 54.19 -50.46 43.39
CA VAL A 137 53.81 -49.03 43.38
C VAL A 137 54.16 -48.37 42.06
N ALA A 138 55.35 -48.62 41.52
CA ALA A 138 55.78 -48.06 40.24
C ALA A 138 54.87 -48.51 39.08
N ASN A 139 54.46 -49.78 39.05
CA ASN A 139 53.51 -50.27 38.05
C ASN A 139 52.10 -49.66 38.22
N GLU A 140 51.64 -49.44 39.45
CA GLU A 140 50.35 -48.78 39.70
C GLU A 140 50.37 -47.32 39.23
N VAL A 141 51.44 -46.56 39.55
CA VAL A 141 51.64 -45.19 39.05
C VAL A 141 51.69 -45.16 37.53
N LYS A 142 52.38 -46.12 36.90
CA LYS A 142 52.43 -46.27 35.44
C LYS A 142 51.02 -46.49 34.84
N ASN A 143 50.20 -47.34 35.47
CA ASN A 143 48.83 -47.57 35.03
C ASN A 143 47.96 -46.31 35.16
N LEU A 144 48.03 -45.60 36.29
CA LEU A 144 47.32 -44.34 36.50
C LEU A 144 47.73 -43.28 35.48
N ALA A 145 49.03 -43.16 35.18
CA ALA A 145 49.52 -42.24 34.17
C ALA A 145 48.96 -42.55 32.77
N ASN A 146 48.93 -43.83 32.38
CA ASN A 146 48.32 -44.23 31.10
C ASN A 146 46.80 -44.02 31.06
N GLN A 147 46.09 -44.25 32.17
CA GLN A 147 44.66 -43.93 32.27
C GLN A 147 44.42 -42.43 32.15
N THR A 148 45.25 -41.61 32.80
CA THR A 148 45.19 -40.15 32.72
C THR A 148 45.39 -39.68 31.28
N ALA A 149 46.42 -40.19 30.59
CA ALA A 149 46.71 -39.85 29.20
C ALA A 149 45.56 -40.22 28.23
N ARG A 150 44.87 -41.33 28.47
CA ARG A 150 43.68 -41.70 27.69
C ARG A 150 42.52 -40.76 27.96
N ALA A 151 42.24 -40.47 29.23
CA ALA A 151 41.18 -39.55 29.61
C ALA A 151 41.40 -38.14 29.06
N THR A 152 42.65 -37.64 29.04
CA THR A 152 42.97 -36.35 28.43
C THR A 152 42.80 -36.35 26.91
N GLN A 153 43.10 -37.45 26.22
CA GLN A 153 42.80 -37.59 24.78
C GLN A 153 41.29 -37.54 24.50
N ASP A 154 40.48 -38.25 25.28
CA ASP A 154 39.02 -38.23 25.15
C ASP A 154 38.45 -36.82 25.39
N ILE A 155 38.93 -36.12 26.43
CA ILE A 155 38.54 -34.73 26.70
C ILE A 155 39.00 -33.79 25.58
N THR A 156 40.19 -34.01 25.01
CA THR A 156 40.69 -33.20 23.88
C THR A 156 39.76 -33.29 22.68
N ALA A 157 39.30 -34.49 22.33
CA ALA A 157 38.33 -34.67 21.26
C ALA A 157 37.03 -33.89 21.55
N GLN A 158 36.52 -33.99 22.78
CA GLN A 158 35.29 -33.32 23.17
C GLN A 158 35.41 -31.78 23.21
N VAL A 159 36.57 -31.25 23.60
CA VAL A 159 36.86 -29.81 23.50
C VAL A 159 36.91 -29.36 22.03
N GLY A 160 37.48 -30.19 21.14
CA GLY A 160 37.47 -29.96 19.69
C GLY A 160 36.05 -29.84 19.13
N ASP A 161 35.16 -30.76 19.53
CA ASP A 161 33.75 -30.74 19.13
C ASP A 161 33.02 -29.47 19.63
N ILE A 162 33.29 -29.04 20.87
CA ILE A 162 32.73 -27.80 21.43
C ILE A 162 33.21 -26.58 20.64
N GLN A 163 34.49 -26.52 20.27
CA GLN A 163 35.04 -25.43 19.47
C GLN A 163 34.42 -25.40 18.06
N ALA A 164 34.27 -26.56 17.42
CA ALA A 164 33.62 -26.67 16.12
C ALA A 164 32.16 -26.20 16.17
N ALA A 165 31.38 -26.73 17.11
CA ALA A 165 29.98 -26.32 17.31
C ALA A 165 29.83 -24.82 17.63
N SER A 166 30.79 -24.24 18.36
CA SER A 166 30.78 -22.80 18.65
C SER A 166 31.02 -21.97 17.39
N ARG A 167 31.91 -22.39 16.49
CA ARG A 167 32.15 -21.71 15.20
C ARG A 167 30.93 -21.80 14.30
N ASP A 168 30.33 -22.98 14.16
CA ASP A 168 29.12 -23.18 13.37
C ASP A 168 27.96 -22.30 13.86
N ALA A 169 27.84 -22.13 15.18
CA ALA A 169 26.84 -21.26 15.78
C ALA A 169 27.11 -19.77 15.49
N VAL A 170 28.37 -19.31 15.52
CA VAL A 170 28.75 -17.94 15.13
C VAL A 170 28.38 -17.67 13.67
N ASP A 171 28.72 -18.59 12.77
CA ASP A 171 28.40 -18.44 11.34
C ASP A 171 26.89 -18.40 11.10
N SER A 172 26.14 -19.27 11.78
CA SER A 172 24.67 -19.30 11.71
C SER A 172 24.05 -17.99 12.21
N ILE A 173 24.55 -17.44 13.32
CA ILE A 173 24.09 -16.15 13.86
C ILE A 173 24.45 -15.00 12.91
N GLY A 174 25.62 -15.05 12.25
CA GLY A 174 25.99 -14.08 11.22
C GLY A 174 25.02 -14.07 10.03
N GLY A 175 24.58 -15.26 9.58
CA GLY A 175 23.54 -15.39 8.56
C GLY A 175 22.19 -14.82 9.00
N ILE A 176 21.80 -15.06 10.25
CA ILE A 176 20.59 -14.48 10.85
C ILE A 176 20.68 -12.95 10.90
N ALA A 177 21.80 -12.39 11.35
CA ALA A 177 22.02 -10.94 11.42
C ALA A 177 21.93 -10.28 10.03
N THR A 178 22.49 -10.93 9.00
CA THR A 178 22.40 -10.47 7.61
C THR A 178 20.94 -10.44 7.13
N THR A 179 20.17 -11.48 7.44
CA THR A 179 18.75 -11.57 7.09
C THR A 179 17.93 -10.49 7.79
N ILE A 180 18.20 -10.23 9.07
CA ILE A 180 17.53 -9.17 9.84
C ILE A 180 17.87 -7.78 9.28
N SER A 181 19.12 -7.55 8.86
CA SER A 181 19.50 -6.30 8.20
C SER A 181 18.70 -6.07 6.92
N ALA A 182 18.54 -7.11 6.10
CA ALA A 182 17.72 -7.03 4.89
C ALA A 182 16.25 -6.72 5.19
N ILE A 183 15.69 -7.26 6.28
CA ILE A 183 14.33 -6.92 6.75
C ILE A 183 14.21 -5.43 7.09
N ASN A 184 15.23 -4.86 7.74
CA ASN A 184 15.25 -3.44 8.09
C ASN A 184 15.29 -2.53 6.84
N ASP A 185 16.11 -2.89 5.84
CA ASP A 185 16.21 -2.15 4.58
C ASP A 185 14.89 -2.20 3.77
N ILE A 186 14.26 -3.37 3.74
CA ILE A 186 12.93 -3.55 3.13
C ILE A 186 11.89 -2.69 3.86
N SER A 187 11.91 -2.70 5.20
CA SER A 187 10.98 -1.90 6.01
C SER A 187 11.14 -0.40 5.74
N ALA A 188 12.37 0.09 5.61
CA ALA A 188 12.64 1.48 5.22
C ALA A 188 12.08 1.80 3.82
N THR A 189 12.28 0.90 2.85
CA THR A 189 11.74 1.05 1.49
C THR A 189 10.22 1.10 1.48
N ILE A 190 9.56 0.22 2.24
CA ILE A 190 8.10 0.22 2.39
C ILE A 190 7.65 1.52 3.05
N SER A 191 8.33 2.01 4.09
CA SER A 191 7.99 3.27 4.73
C SER A 191 7.98 4.45 3.75
N HIS A 192 8.97 4.51 2.85
CA HIS A 192 9.01 5.54 1.80
C HIS A 192 7.84 5.40 0.83
N ALA A 193 7.60 4.20 0.29
CA ALA A 193 6.50 3.96 -0.64
C ALA A 193 5.12 4.28 -0.03
N VAL A 194 4.92 3.94 1.24
CA VAL A 194 3.67 4.21 1.97
C VAL A 194 3.49 5.70 2.24
N ALA A 195 4.57 6.45 2.49
CA ALA A 195 4.50 7.90 2.60
C ALA A 195 4.07 8.57 1.27
N GLU A 196 4.63 8.12 0.14
CA GLU A 196 4.20 8.59 -1.20
C GLU A 196 2.74 8.24 -1.49
N GLN A 197 2.30 7.02 -1.17
CA GLN A 197 0.89 6.63 -1.27
C GLN A 197 -0.02 7.51 -0.41
N GLY A 198 0.44 7.91 0.78
CA GLY A 198 -0.26 8.85 1.65
C GLY A 198 -0.49 10.21 0.98
N GLN A 199 0.53 10.75 0.33
CA GLN A 199 0.42 12.01 -0.42
C GLN A 199 -0.55 11.88 -1.60
N ALA A 200 -0.42 10.83 -2.40
CA ALA A 200 -1.31 10.59 -3.53
C ALA A 200 -2.78 10.44 -3.09
N THR A 201 -3.02 9.75 -1.97
CA THR A 201 -4.38 9.58 -1.41
C THR A 201 -4.97 10.92 -0.95
N GLN A 202 -4.16 11.80 -0.35
CA GLN A 202 -4.60 13.15 0.00
C GLN A 202 -4.94 14.00 -1.24
N GLU A 203 -4.16 13.88 -2.31
CA GLU A 203 -4.47 14.56 -3.57
C GLU A 203 -5.76 14.05 -4.23
N ILE A 204 -6.01 12.73 -4.16
CA ILE A 204 -7.28 12.13 -4.58
C ILE A 204 -8.43 12.73 -3.77
N ALA A 205 -8.32 12.78 -2.43
CA ALA A 205 -9.36 13.34 -1.58
C ALA A 205 -9.68 14.80 -1.94
N ARG A 206 -8.66 15.63 -2.19
CA ARG A 206 -8.85 17.02 -2.65
C ARG A 206 -9.52 17.08 -4.03
N SER A 207 -9.11 16.23 -4.97
CA SER A 207 -9.68 16.17 -6.32
C SER A 207 -11.15 15.74 -6.32
N VAL A 208 -11.50 14.83 -5.42
CA VAL A 208 -12.87 14.36 -5.17
C VAL A 208 -13.74 15.47 -4.62
N ASP A 209 -13.27 16.24 -3.63
CA ASP A 209 -14.00 17.40 -3.09
C ASP A 209 -14.28 18.45 -4.18
N GLN A 210 -13.28 18.77 -5.00
CA GLN A 210 -13.46 19.66 -6.16
C GLN A 210 -14.42 19.09 -7.21
N ALA A 211 -14.41 17.78 -7.43
CA ALA A 211 -15.36 17.13 -8.33
C ALA A 211 -16.79 17.22 -7.78
N ALA A 212 -16.99 17.01 -6.47
CA ALA A 212 -18.29 17.12 -5.81
C ALA A 212 -18.88 18.52 -5.97
N GLN A 213 -18.07 19.56 -5.70
CA GLN A 213 -18.47 20.96 -5.87
C GLN A 213 -18.87 21.26 -7.32
N ARG A 214 -18.04 20.87 -8.29
CA ARG A 214 -18.33 21.07 -9.72
C ARG A 214 -19.58 20.33 -10.19
N THR A 215 -19.82 19.12 -9.68
CA THR A 215 -21.06 18.39 -9.99
C THR A 215 -22.27 19.10 -9.41
N GLY A 216 -22.18 19.64 -8.19
CA GLY A 216 -23.23 20.48 -7.59
C GLY A 216 -23.53 21.72 -8.44
N GLU A 217 -22.50 22.45 -8.88
CA GLU A 217 -22.68 23.60 -9.78
C GLU A 217 -23.36 23.24 -11.10
N VAL A 218 -23.04 22.07 -11.67
CA VAL A 218 -23.69 21.60 -12.91
C VAL A 218 -25.17 21.33 -12.68
N SER A 219 -25.54 20.75 -11.53
CA SER A 219 -26.93 20.55 -11.14
C SER A 219 -27.69 21.89 -11.00
N GLU A 220 -27.11 22.90 -10.36
CA GLU A 220 -27.76 24.22 -10.24
C GLU A 220 -27.89 24.93 -11.60
N LYS A 221 -26.84 24.86 -12.43
CA LYS A 221 -26.84 25.48 -13.77
C LYS A 221 -27.86 24.82 -14.69
N ILE A 222 -28.05 23.50 -14.59
CA ILE A 222 -29.01 22.80 -15.46
C ILE A 222 -30.46 23.06 -15.07
N GLU A 223 -30.74 23.29 -13.79
CA GLU A 223 -32.05 23.80 -13.35
C GLU A 223 -32.35 25.17 -13.97
N THR A 224 -31.38 26.07 -13.97
CA THR A 224 -31.53 27.40 -14.61
C THR A 224 -31.79 27.29 -16.12
N VAL A 225 -31.10 26.40 -16.82
CA VAL A 225 -31.33 26.15 -18.26
C VAL A 225 -32.72 25.58 -18.51
N ARG A 226 -33.21 24.72 -17.62
CA ARG A 226 -34.55 24.16 -17.68
C ARG A 226 -35.62 25.25 -17.55
N ASP A 227 -35.48 26.13 -16.56
CA ASP A 227 -36.39 27.25 -16.35
C ASP A 227 -36.42 28.20 -17.56
N ALA A 228 -35.25 28.53 -18.11
CA ALA A 228 -35.13 29.35 -19.31
C ALA A 228 -35.79 28.69 -20.55
N SER A 229 -35.69 27.38 -20.66
CA SER A 229 -36.35 26.60 -21.72
C SER A 229 -37.87 26.61 -21.56
N GLY A 230 -38.37 26.46 -20.33
CA GLY A 230 -39.79 26.59 -20.00
C GLY A 230 -40.35 27.98 -20.32
N ALA A 231 -39.61 29.03 -19.97
CA ALA A 231 -39.97 30.41 -20.31
C ALA A 231 -40.00 30.63 -21.84
N THR A 232 -39.01 30.10 -22.56
CA THR A 232 -38.96 30.15 -24.03
C THR A 232 -40.16 29.43 -24.66
N GLY A 233 -40.51 28.25 -24.16
CA GLY A 233 -41.69 27.51 -24.62
C GLY A 233 -42.99 28.29 -24.38
N THR A 234 -43.14 28.92 -23.22
CA THR A 234 -44.30 29.76 -22.89
C THR A 234 -44.39 30.98 -23.81
N ALA A 235 -43.27 31.67 -24.05
CA ALA A 235 -43.21 32.82 -24.96
C ALA A 235 -43.53 32.42 -26.41
N ALA A 236 -42.98 31.30 -26.88
CA ALA A 236 -43.26 30.78 -28.21
C ALA A 236 -44.75 30.42 -28.37
N GLN A 237 -45.37 29.84 -27.34
CA GLN A 237 -46.80 29.54 -27.36
C GLN A 237 -47.66 30.82 -27.44
N ALA A 238 -47.26 31.89 -26.76
CA ALA A 238 -47.93 33.20 -26.88
C ALA A 238 -47.80 33.77 -28.30
N VAL A 239 -46.59 33.77 -28.88
CA VAL A 239 -46.35 34.22 -30.26
C VAL A 239 -47.15 33.41 -31.28
N LEU A 240 -47.28 32.10 -31.07
CA LEU A 240 -48.12 31.24 -31.91
C LEU A 240 -49.59 31.70 -31.88
N GLY A 241 -50.12 31.98 -30.69
CA GLY A 241 -51.47 32.49 -30.51
C GLY A 241 -51.70 33.86 -31.16
N ASP A 242 -50.72 34.77 -31.03
CA ASP A 242 -50.75 36.10 -31.64
C ASP A 242 -50.68 36.03 -33.17
N ALA A 243 -49.82 35.15 -33.71
CA ALA A 243 -49.73 34.89 -35.14
C ALA A 243 -51.05 34.32 -35.71
N ASP A 244 -51.66 33.35 -35.03
CA ASP A 244 -52.98 32.82 -35.38
C ASP A 244 -54.08 33.89 -35.31
N GLY A 245 -53.98 34.82 -34.35
CA GLY A 245 -54.84 35.99 -34.23
C GLY A 245 -54.70 36.95 -35.41
N LEU A 246 -53.46 37.32 -35.75
CA LEU A 246 -53.15 38.20 -36.88
C LEU A 246 -53.58 37.60 -38.21
N ALA A 247 -53.32 36.31 -38.43
CA ALA A 247 -53.73 35.60 -39.65
C ALA A 247 -55.27 35.60 -39.81
N ARG A 248 -56.01 35.42 -38.70
CA ARG A 248 -57.48 35.54 -38.69
C ARG A 248 -57.94 36.96 -39.01
N GLN A 249 -57.39 37.97 -38.35
CA GLN A 249 -57.75 39.37 -38.60
C GLN A 249 -57.45 39.80 -40.04
N ALA A 250 -56.31 39.39 -40.61
CA ALA A 250 -55.94 39.69 -41.98
C ALA A 250 -56.95 39.08 -42.98
N ARG A 251 -57.38 37.83 -42.76
CA ARG A 251 -58.43 37.18 -43.56
C ARG A 251 -59.78 37.89 -43.44
N ASP A 252 -60.17 38.28 -42.22
CA ASP A 252 -61.44 38.99 -41.99
C ASP A 252 -61.46 40.36 -42.67
N VAL A 253 -60.38 41.14 -42.56
CA VAL A 253 -60.27 42.44 -43.23
C VAL A 253 -60.27 42.26 -44.75
N LYS A 254 -59.55 41.26 -45.28
CA LYS A 254 -59.58 40.94 -46.72
C LYS A 254 -61.00 40.64 -47.19
N ALA A 255 -61.73 39.77 -46.49
CA ALA A 255 -63.11 39.42 -46.82
C ALA A 255 -64.06 40.64 -46.76
N LYS A 256 -63.92 41.51 -45.74
CA LYS A 256 -64.70 42.75 -45.63
C LYS A 256 -64.41 43.73 -46.78
N VAL A 257 -63.15 43.88 -47.17
CA VAL A 257 -62.74 44.75 -48.28
C VAL A 257 -63.23 44.19 -49.63
N GLU A 258 -63.11 42.89 -49.88
CA GLU A 258 -63.63 42.24 -51.08
C GLU A 258 -65.16 42.35 -51.18
N GLY A 259 -65.86 42.16 -50.07
CA GLY A 259 -67.31 42.36 -49.98
C GLY A 259 -67.72 43.80 -50.26
N PHE A 260 -67.02 44.78 -49.69
CA PHE A 260 -67.28 46.21 -49.95
C PHE A 260 -67.05 46.58 -51.42
N LEU A 261 -65.94 46.12 -52.01
CA LEU A 261 -65.64 46.36 -53.43
C LEU A 261 -66.65 45.70 -54.37
N SER A 262 -67.17 44.51 -54.01
CA SER A 262 -68.23 43.83 -54.76
C SER A 262 -69.55 44.61 -54.70
N ALA A 263 -69.93 45.09 -53.51
CA ALA A 263 -71.13 45.90 -53.32
C ALA A 263 -71.05 47.23 -54.10
N MET A 264 -69.89 47.89 -54.12
CA MET A 264 -69.67 49.10 -54.92
C MET A 264 -69.76 48.87 -56.43
N ARG A 265 -69.42 47.67 -56.93
CA ARG A 265 -69.53 47.34 -58.37
C ARG A 265 -70.96 47.00 -58.80
N GLN A 266 -71.84 46.70 -57.85
CA GLN A 266 -73.24 46.37 -58.08
C GLN A 266 -74.18 47.58 -57.91
N ALA A 267 -73.67 48.71 -57.42
CA ALA A 267 -74.35 49.99 -57.27
C ALA A 267 -74.02 50.93 -58.44
#